data_AF-A0A2P5GQZ2-F1
#
_entry.id   AF-A0A2P5GQZ2-F1
#
_cell.length_a   1.000
_cell.length_b   1.000
_cell.length_c   1.000
_cell.angle_alpha   90.00
_cell.angle_beta   90.00
_cell.angle_gamma   90.00
#
_symmetry.space_group_name_H-M   'P 1'
#
loop_
_entity.id
_entity.type
_entity.pdbx_description
1 polymer ?
#
loop_
_entity_poly.entity_id
_entity_poly.type
_entity_poly.pdbx_seq_one_letter_code
_entity_poly.pdbx_strand_id
1 'polypeptide(L)'
;MNRQSWLLNVSLLKTHPAFRAVFLARFISILSLGLLGVAIPVQIQMMTHSTWQVGLSVTLTGSAMFVGLMAGGVLADRYERKKVILLARGTCGIGFIGLCLNALLPEPSLIAIYLLGLWDGFFASLGVTALLAATPTLVGRENLMQAGAITMLTVRLGSVISPMLGGILLAGGGVAWNYGLAAAGTFITLLPLLSLPALPPPPQPREHPLTSLVAGFQFLLRSPLIGGIALLGGLLTMASAVRVLYPALAINWHMSATQIGILYAAIPLGAALGALTSGRLAQRERPGLIMLATTVGSFFAIGLFALMPIWIAGALCLALFGWLSAISSLLQYTLIQTQTPEAMLGRINGLWTAQNVTGDAIGAALLGGLGAVMTPVTSASVSGFTLVAVGGVLMLALNELRRFRQPPPSVEACEN
;
A
#
# COMPACT_ATOMS: atom_id res chain seq x y z
N MET A 1 40.06 4.46 -4.27
CA MET A 1 39.02 5.52 -4.33
C MET A 1 37.76 4.94 -4.94
N ASN A 2 36.84 4.45 -4.09
CA ASN A 2 35.57 3.88 -4.52
C ASN A 2 34.66 4.97 -5.09
N ARG A 3 34.40 4.93 -6.40
CA ARG A 3 33.25 5.62 -6.99
C ARG A 3 31.99 5.01 -6.35
N GLN A 4 31.43 5.67 -5.36
CA GLN A 4 30.06 5.39 -4.92
C GLN A 4 29.16 5.62 -6.13
N SER A 5 28.80 4.55 -6.83
CA SER A 5 27.84 4.63 -7.92
C SER A 5 26.52 5.07 -7.32
N TRP A 6 26.08 6.28 -7.66
CA TRP A 6 24.80 6.86 -7.26
C TRP A 6 23.60 6.07 -7.81
N LEU A 7 23.85 5.09 -8.69
CA LEU A 7 22.88 4.20 -9.29
C LEU A 7 22.71 2.94 -8.44
N LEU A 8 21.44 2.53 -8.27
CA LEU A 8 21.03 1.38 -7.49
C LEU A 8 21.73 0.11 -8.02
N ASN A 9 22.53 -0.54 -7.16
CA ASN A 9 23.27 -1.74 -7.56
C ASN A 9 22.28 -2.90 -7.79
N VAL A 10 22.12 -3.34 -9.05
CA VAL A 10 21.23 -4.43 -9.45
C VAL A 10 21.95 -5.78 -9.59
N SER A 11 23.17 -5.90 -9.06
CA SER A 11 23.98 -7.13 -9.15
C SER A 11 23.26 -8.39 -8.68
N LEU A 12 22.40 -8.28 -7.65
CA LEU A 12 21.63 -9.41 -7.11
C LEU A 12 20.74 -10.09 -8.16
N LEU A 13 20.21 -9.34 -9.13
CA LEU A 13 19.39 -9.93 -10.21
C LEU A 13 20.22 -10.83 -11.14
N LYS A 14 21.54 -10.62 -11.20
CA LYS A 14 22.45 -11.47 -11.98
C LYS A 14 22.96 -12.65 -11.17
N THR A 15 23.30 -12.43 -9.90
CA THR A 15 23.97 -13.43 -9.05
C THR A 15 23.02 -14.41 -8.38
N HIS A 16 21.77 -14.01 -8.07
CA HIS A 16 20.81 -14.83 -7.34
C HIS A 16 19.60 -15.19 -8.24
N PRO A 17 19.60 -16.36 -8.91
CA PRO A 17 18.55 -16.72 -9.86
C PRO A 17 17.17 -16.85 -9.20
N ALA A 18 17.11 -17.35 -7.97
CA ALA A 18 15.87 -17.46 -7.20
C ALA A 18 15.30 -16.09 -6.82
N PHE A 19 16.16 -15.13 -6.46
CA PHE A 19 15.73 -13.76 -6.22
C PHE A 19 15.28 -13.05 -7.51
N ARG A 20 15.96 -13.28 -8.64
CA ARG A 20 15.52 -12.79 -9.95
C ARG A 20 14.12 -13.31 -10.31
N ALA A 21 13.85 -14.60 -10.04
CA ALA A 21 12.53 -15.18 -10.25
C ALA A 21 11.45 -14.49 -9.39
N VAL A 22 11.73 -14.25 -8.10
CA VAL A 22 10.84 -13.49 -7.21
C VAL A 22 10.64 -12.06 -7.70
N PHE A 23 11.72 -11.39 -8.14
CA PHE A 23 11.65 -10.02 -8.64
C PHE A 23 10.73 -9.91 -9.86
N LEU A 24 10.91 -10.79 -10.86
CA LEU A 24 10.06 -10.82 -12.06
C LEU A 24 8.60 -11.10 -11.69
N ALA A 25 8.37 -12.11 -10.86
CA ALA A 25 7.03 -12.43 -10.36
C ALA A 25 6.40 -11.25 -9.61
N ARG A 26 7.16 -10.56 -8.76
CA ARG A 26 6.68 -9.43 -7.98
C ARG A 26 6.36 -8.24 -8.88
N PHE A 27 7.22 -7.91 -9.85
CA PHE A 27 6.99 -6.81 -10.78
C PHE A 27 5.72 -7.03 -11.60
N ILE A 28 5.58 -8.20 -12.23
CA ILE A 28 4.39 -8.55 -13.00
C ILE A 28 3.14 -8.53 -12.11
N SER A 29 3.23 -9.08 -10.89
CA SER A 29 2.11 -9.06 -9.95
C SER A 29 1.69 -7.64 -9.55
N ILE A 30 2.62 -6.70 -9.35
CA ILE A 30 2.27 -5.32 -9.01
C ILE A 30 1.55 -4.67 -10.19
N LEU A 31 2.00 -4.95 -11.42
CA LEU A 31 1.32 -4.49 -12.63
C LEU A 31 -0.11 -5.03 -12.68
N SER A 32 -0.29 -6.35 -12.54
CA SER A 32 -1.61 -7.00 -12.54
C SER A 32 -2.55 -6.45 -11.46
N LEU A 33 -2.07 -6.31 -10.22
CA LEU A 33 -2.90 -5.80 -9.11
C LEU A 33 -3.32 -4.34 -9.33
N GLY A 34 -2.46 -3.52 -9.94
CA GLY A 34 -2.82 -2.14 -10.25
C GLY A 34 -3.88 -2.01 -11.33
N LEU A 35 -3.95 -2.94 -12.29
CA LEU A 35 -5.06 -3.00 -13.26
C LEU A 35 -6.40 -3.21 -12.55
N LEU A 36 -6.43 -4.14 -11.58
CA LEU A 36 -7.63 -4.42 -10.77
C LEU A 36 -8.01 -3.23 -9.89
N GLY A 37 -7.01 -2.55 -9.33
CA GLY A 37 -7.19 -1.36 -8.50
C GLY A 37 -7.88 -0.21 -9.23
N VAL A 38 -7.84 -0.18 -10.57
CA VAL A 38 -8.61 0.76 -11.40
C VAL A 38 -9.92 0.13 -11.89
N ALA A 39 -9.87 -1.10 -12.39
CA ALA A 39 -11.01 -1.73 -13.05
C ALA A 39 -12.18 -2.02 -12.11
N ILE A 40 -11.91 -2.53 -10.89
CA ILE A 40 -12.98 -2.91 -9.94
C ILE A 40 -13.79 -1.68 -9.50
N PRO A 41 -13.18 -0.58 -9.00
CA PRO A 41 -13.94 0.60 -8.63
C PRO A 41 -14.71 1.22 -9.80
N VAL A 42 -14.10 1.26 -10.99
CA VAL A 42 -14.74 1.83 -12.18
C VAL A 42 -15.93 0.97 -12.62
N GLN A 43 -15.80 -0.36 -12.64
CA GLN A 43 -16.89 -1.26 -12.99
C GLN A 43 -18.07 -1.10 -12.03
N ILE A 44 -17.82 -1.12 -10.72
CA ILE A 44 -18.87 -0.99 -9.72
C ILE A 44 -19.58 0.36 -9.84
N GLN A 45 -18.83 1.45 -10.04
CA GLN A 45 -19.42 2.78 -10.22
C GLN A 45 -20.26 2.86 -11.51
N MET A 46 -19.79 2.28 -12.62
CA MET A 46 -20.54 2.25 -13.88
C MET A 46 -21.84 1.45 -13.77
N MET A 47 -21.84 0.37 -12.98
CA MET A 47 -23.02 -0.48 -12.79
C MET A 47 -24.03 0.10 -11.80
N THR A 48 -23.56 0.72 -10.72
CA THR A 48 -24.42 1.07 -9.57
C THR A 48 -24.63 2.57 -9.40
N HIS A 49 -23.78 3.40 -10.04
CA HIS A 49 -23.66 4.83 -9.78
C HIS A 49 -23.48 5.20 -8.30
N SER A 50 -23.06 4.26 -7.46
CA SER A 50 -23.02 4.41 -6.01
C SER A 50 -21.60 4.28 -5.45
N THR A 51 -21.10 5.36 -4.87
CA THR A 51 -19.82 5.41 -4.14
C THR A 51 -19.81 4.50 -2.91
N TRP A 52 -20.97 4.22 -2.31
CA TRP A 52 -21.11 3.26 -1.23
C TRP A 52 -20.71 1.86 -1.66
N GLN A 53 -21.18 1.41 -2.83
CA GLN A 53 -20.89 0.06 -3.34
C GLN A 53 -19.39 -0.08 -3.66
N VAL A 54 -18.75 0.97 -4.19
CA VAL A 54 -17.29 1.01 -4.41
C VAL A 54 -16.53 0.97 -3.07
N GLY A 55 -16.96 1.76 -2.08
CA GLY A 55 -16.36 1.75 -0.75
C GLY A 55 -16.47 0.38 -0.10
N LEU A 56 -17.67 -0.20 -0.13
CA LEU A 56 -17.97 -1.53 0.39
C LEU A 56 -17.09 -2.60 -0.26
N SER A 57 -16.87 -2.58 -1.58
CA SER A 57 -16.00 -3.56 -2.23
C SER A 57 -14.56 -3.51 -1.75
N VAL A 58 -14.01 -2.30 -1.59
CA VAL A 58 -12.65 -2.10 -1.08
C VAL A 58 -12.57 -2.52 0.38
N THR A 59 -13.58 -2.18 1.21
CA THR A 59 -13.65 -2.59 2.61
C THR A 59 -13.74 -4.10 2.77
N LEU A 60 -14.58 -4.79 1.98
CA LEU A 60 -14.69 -6.25 1.99
C LEU A 60 -13.36 -6.89 1.61
N THR A 61 -12.75 -6.45 0.50
CA THR A 61 -11.43 -6.92 0.06
C THR A 61 -10.37 -6.72 1.14
N GLY A 62 -10.30 -5.51 1.74
CA GLY A 62 -9.36 -5.21 2.82
C GLY A 62 -9.59 -6.03 4.09
N SER A 63 -10.84 -6.32 4.43
CA SER A 63 -11.20 -7.19 5.56
C SER A 63 -10.71 -8.63 5.33
N ALA A 64 -10.89 -9.15 4.12
CA ALA A 64 -10.34 -10.45 3.74
C ALA A 64 -8.81 -10.45 3.69
N MET A 65 -8.19 -9.36 3.23
CA MET A 65 -6.73 -9.18 3.30
C MET A 65 -6.20 -9.21 4.72
N PHE A 66 -6.91 -8.61 5.69
CA PHE A 66 -6.52 -8.67 7.09
C PHE A 66 -6.55 -10.10 7.63
N VAL A 67 -7.64 -10.83 7.34
CA VAL A 67 -7.80 -12.24 7.76
C VAL A 67 -6.72 -13.11 7.10
N GLY A 68 -6.46 -12.92 5.81
CA GLY A 68 -5.43 -13.65 5.08
C GLY A 68 -4.01 -13.28 5.51
N LEU A 69 -3.74 -12.03 5.94
CA LEU A 69 -2.47 -11.65 6.55
C LEU A 69 -2.21 -12.47 7.83
N MET A 70 -3.26 -12.65 8.65
CA MET A 70 -3.17 -13.43 9.90
C MET A 70 -2.99 -14.93 9.62
N ALA A 71 -3.81 -15.48 8.73
CA ALA A 71 -3.72 -16.89 8.34
C ALA A 71 -2.39 -17.19 7.64
N GLY A 72 -1.87 -16.26 6.84
CA GLY A 72 -0.67 -16.41 6.04
C GLY A 72 0.60 -16.50 6.86
N GLY A 73 0.68 -15.74 7.97
CA GLY A 73 1.76 -15.90 8.95
C GLY A 73 1.81 -17.33 9.50
N VAL A 74 0.67 -17.85 9.97
CA VAL A 74 0.57 -19.21 10.52
C VAL A 74 0.88 -20.28 9.47
N LEU A 75 0.33 -20.13 8.27
CA LEU A 75 0.53 -21.07 7.16
C LEU A 75 1.97 -21.09 6.67
N ALA A 76 2.64 -19.93 6.58
CA ALA A 76 4.04 -19.82 6.18
C ALA A 76 5.03 -20.37 7.22
N ASP A 77 4.58 -20.54 8.47
CA ASP A 77 5.35 -21.16 9.55
C ASP A 77 5.08 -22.66 9.68
N ARG A 78 3.93 -23.17 9.19
CA ARG A 78 3.57 -24.60 9.25
C ARG A 78 3.85 -25.37 7.97
N TYR A 79 3.71 -24.71 6.82
CA TYR A 79 3.83 -25.32 5.51
C TYR A 79 5.00 -24.73 4.73
N GLU A 80 5.43 -25.46 3.71
CA GLU A 80 6.48 -25.01 2.81
C GLU A 80 6.07 -23.71 2.09
N ARG A 81 6.88 -22.65 2.24
CA ARG A 81 6.52 -21.30 1.77
C ARG A 81 6.31 -21.23 0.27
N LYS A 82 7.09 -22.00 -0.51
CA LYS A 82 6.93 -22.10 -1.98
C LYS A 82 5.52 -22.56 -2.34
N LYS A 83 4.99 -23.58 -1.67
CA LYS A 83 3.65 -24.13 -1.95
C LYS A 83 2.56 -23.12 -1.60
N VAL A 84 2.68 -22.44 -0.46
CA VAL A 84 1.74 -21.38 -0.07
C VAL A 84 1.72 -20.25 -1.09
N ILE A 85 2.90 -19.81 -1.56
CA ILE A 85 3.01 -18.76 -2.59
C ILE A 85 2.34 -19.21 -3.89
N LEU A 86 2.64 -20.42 -4.39
CA LEU A 86 2.07 -20.94 -5.64
C LEU A 86 0.56 -21.12 -5.56
N LEU A 87 0.05 -21.64 -4.44
CA LEU A 87 -1.38 -21.79 -4.20
C LEU A 87 -2.07 -20.43 -4.22
N ALA A 88 -1.58 -19.47 -3.44
CA ALA A 88 -2.12 -18.12 -3.40
C ALA A 88 -2.16 -17.46 -4.78
N ARG A 89 -1.10 -17.59 -5.57
CA ARG A 89 -1.04 -17.02 -6.93
C ARG A 89 -1.98 -17.72 -7.89
N GLY A 90 -2.06 -19.05 -7.84
CA GLY A 90 -2.98 -19.83 -8.67
C GLY A 90 -4.44 -19.48 -8.38
N THR A 91 -4.83 -19.39 -7.10
CA THR A 91 -6.20 -19.07 -6.72
C THR A 91 -6.58 -17.63 -7.05
N CYS A 92 -5.68 -16.66 -6.87
CA CYS A 92 -5.90 -15.28 -7.35
C CYS A 92 -6.11 -15.24 -8.87
N GLY A 93 -5.26 -15.94 -9.66
CA GLY A 93 -5.39 -15.99 -11.12
C GLY A 93 -6.75 -16.53 -11.56
N ILE A 94 -7.26 -17.58 -10.90
CA ILE A 94 -8.61 -18.11 -11.13
C ILE A 94 -9.68 -17.06 -10.78
N GLY A 95 -9.52 -16.35 -9.66
CA GLY A 95 -10.41 -15.26 -9.28
C GLY A 95 -10.48 -14.15 -10.33
N PHE A 96 -9.36 -13.79 -10.95
CA PHE A 96 -9.29 -12.78 -12.01
C PHE A 96 -9.93 -13.26 -13.31
N ILE A 97 -9.84 -14.55 -13.65
CA ILE A 97 -10.65 -15.14 -14.72
C ILE A 97 -12.13 -15.00 -14.39
N GLY A 98 -12.53 -15.28 -13.14
CA GLY A 98 -13.91 -15.09 -12.68
C GLY A 98 -14.40 -13.65 -12.86
N LEU A 99 -13.58 -12.65 -12.53
CA LEU A 99 -13.90 -11.24 -12.75
C LEU A 99 -14.02 -10.91 -14.24
N CYS A 100 -13.12 -11.46 -15.06
CA CYS A 100 -13.16 -11.29 -16.52
C CYS A 100 -14.46 -11.86 -17.11
N LEU A 101 -14.81 -13.10 -16.76
CA LEU A 101 -16.03 -13.74 -17.21
C LEU A 101 -17.28 -12.97 -16.75
N ASN A 102 -17.31 -12.55 -15.49
CA ASN A 102 -18.40 -11.72 -14.95
C ASN A 102 -18.56 -10.40 -15.71
N ALA A 103 -17.45 -9.77 -16.11
CA ALA A 103 -17.47 -8.53 -16.87
C ALA A 103 -17.91 -8.70 -18.33
N LEU A 104 -17.81 -9.91 -18.90
CA LEU A 104 -18.27 -10.23 -20.25
C LEU A 104 -19.74 -10.65 -20.31
N LEU A 105 -20.39 -10.87 -19.16
CA LEU A 105 -21.82 -11.14 -19.11
C LEU A 105 -22.63 -9.92 -19.56
N PRO A 106 -23.80 -10.13 -20.20
CA PRO A 106 -24.71 -9.03 -20.54
C PRO A 106 -25.12 -8.20 -19.32
N GLU A 107 -25.32 -8.89 -18.19
CA GLU A 107 -25.61 -8.30 -16.88
C GLU A 107 -24.56 -8.78 -15.87
N PRO A 108 -23.47 -8.03 -15.68
CA PRO A 108 -22.46 -8.38 -14.69
C PRO A 108 -23.05 -8.42 -13.27
N SER A 109 -22.67 -9.41 -12.47
CA SER A 109 -23.14 -9.54 -11.10
C SER A 109 -22.26 -8.76 -10.13
N LEU A 110 -22.86 -7.85 -9.36
CA LEU A 110 -22.17 -7.11 -8.30
C LEU A 110 -21.73 -8.04 -7.15
N ILE A 111 -22.57 -9.02 -6.80
CA ILE A 111 -22.27 -10.00 -5.75
C ILE A 111 -21.04 -10.82 -6.12
N ALA A 112 -20.92 -11.20 -7.40
CA ALA A 112 -19.73 -11.91 -7.88
C ALA A 112 -18.46 -11.08 -7.68
N ILE A 113 -18.49 -9.76 -7.95
CA ILE A 113 -17.35 -8.86 -7.72
C ILE A 113 -16.97 -8.85 -6.23
N TYR A 114 -17.95 -8.83 -5.31
CA TYR A 114 -17.68 -8.84 -3.86
C TYR A 114 -17.08 -10.16 -3.39
N LEU A 115 -17.63 -11.29 -3.83
CA LEU A 115 -17.11 -12.61 -3.47
C LEU A 115 -15.71 -12.82 -4.04
N LEU A 116 -15.45 -12.39 -5.27
CA LEU A 116 -14.14 -12.49 -5.91
C LEU A 116 -13.12 -11.50 -5.29
N GLY A 117 -13.56 -10.33 -4.85
CA GLY A 117 -12.73 -9.39 -4.09
C GLY A 117 -12.34 -9.93 -2.71
N LEU A 118 -13.29 -10.54 -1.98
CA LEU A 118 -13.01 -11.26 -0.73
C LEU A 118 -12.03 -12.42 -0.95
N TRP A 119 -12.26 -13.20 -2.01
CA TRP A 119 -11.38 -14.29 -2.41
C TRP A 119 -9.95 -13.80 -2.68
N ASP A 120 -9.80 -12.80 -3.55
CA ASP A 120 -8.50 -12.25 -3.90
C ASP A 120 -7.80 -11.64 -2.67
N GLY A 121 -8.51 -10.82 -1.88
CA GLY A 121 -7.93 -10.22 -0.69
C GLY A 121 -7.34 -11.24 0.27
N PHE A 122 -8.07 -12.33 0.54
CA PHE A 122 -7.61 -13.42 1.38
C PHE A 122 -6.37 -14.12 0.78
N PHE A 123 -6.45 -14.61 -0.46
CA PHE A 123 -5.34 -15.38 -1.04
C PHE A 123 -4.11 -14.51 -1.37
N ALA A 124 -4.29 -13.28 -1.84
CA ALA A 124 -3.18 -12.38 -2.15
C ALA A 124 -2.34 -12.07 -0.90
N SER A 125 -2.99 -11.85 0.24
CA SER A 125 -2.29 -11.58 1.51
C SER A 125 -1.55 -12.82 2.06
N LEU A 126 -2.06 -14.04 1.85
CA LEU A 126 -1.32 -15.29 2.08
C LEU A 126 -0.02 -15.33 1.26
N GLY A 127 -0.11 -15.01 -0.03
CA GLY A 127 1.05 -15.01 -0.92
C GLY A 127 2.10 -13.96 -0.53
N VAL A 128 1.67 -12.77 -0.12
CA VAL A 128 2.55 -11.67 0.30
C VAL A 128 3.32 -12.04 1.58
N THR A 129 2.63 -12.58 2.59
CA THR A 129 3.26 -12.96 3.86
C THR A 129 4.27 -14.09 3.70
N ALA A 130 3.90 -15.14 2.95
CA ALA A 130 4.82 -16.23 2.64
C ALA A 130 6.05 -15.76 1.85
N LEU A 131 5.87 -14.81 0.91
CA LEU A 131 6.97 -14.24 0.14
C LEU A 131 7.93 -13.40 1.00
N LEU A 132 7.39 -12.53 1.86
CA LEU A 132 8.20 -11.73 2.78
C LEU A 132 9.00 -12.62 3.74
N ALA A 133 8.41 -13.71 4.21
CA ALA A 133 9.09 -14.70 5.04
C ALA A 133 10.17 -15.50 4.27
N ALA A 134 9.99 -15.69 2.96
CA ALA A 134 10.93 -16.40 2.10
C ALA A 134 12.15 -15.55 1.69
N THR A 135 11.99 -14.23 1.55
CA THR A 135 13.05 -13.33 1.04
C THR A 135 14.41 -13.53 1.74
N PRO A 136 14.53 -13.59 3.08
CA PRO A 136 15.84 -13.76 3.73
C PRO A 136 16.55 -15.05 3.35
N THR A 137 15.81 -16.14 3.13
CA THR A 137 16.36 -17.44 2.71
C THR A 137 16.85 -17.41 1.25
N LEU A 138 16.28 -16.53 0.41
CA LEU A 138 16.58 -16.46 -1.01
C LEU A 138 17.80 -15.60 -1.36
N VAL A 139 18.07 -14.56 -0.57
CA VAL A 139 19.17 -13.62 -0.85
C VAL A 139 20.32 -13.68 0.16
N GLY A 140 20.14 -14.34 1.30
CA GLY A 140 21.09 -14.24 2.41
C GLY A 140 20.91 -12.94 3.22
N ARG A 141 21.36 -12.95 4.47
CA ARG A 141 21.14 -11.83 5.42
C ARG A 141 21.92 -10.59 5.01
N GLU A 142 23.10 -10.79 4.45
CA GLU A 142 24.03 -9.78 3.96
C GLU A 142 23.47 -8.95 2.80
N ASN A 143 22.56 -9.53 2.00
CA ASN A 143 22.00 -8.89 0.82
C ASN A 143 20.59 -8.31 1.05
N LEU A 144 20.04 -8.43 2.27
CA LEU A 144 18.67 -8.02 2.59
C LEU A 144 18.38 -6.55 2.28
N MET A 145 19.32 -5.66 2.59
CA MET A 145 19.16 -4.23 2.33
C MET A 145 19.07 -3.94 0.83
N GLN A 146 19.93 -4.56 0.03
CA GLN A 146 19.94 -4.40 -1.42
C GLN A 146 18.69 -5.04 -2.07
N ALA A 147 18.29 -6.22 -1.60
CA ALA A 147 17.05 -6.87 -2.04
C ALA A 147 15.81 -6.04 -1.69
N GLY A 148 15.79 -5.42 -0.51
CA GLY A 148 14.77 -4.49 -0.07
C GLY A 148 14.70 -3.25 -0.95
N ALA A 149 15.84 -2.63 -1.27
CA ALA A 149 15.92 -1.46 -2.15
C ALA A 149 15.37 -1.76 -3.56
N ILE A 150 15.77 -2.91 -4.15
CA ILE A 150 15.25 -3.37 -5.44
C ILE A 150 13.73 -3.56 -5.37
N THR A 151 13.24 -4.27 -4.35
CA THR A 151 11.81 -4.54 -4.17
C THR A 151 11.00 -3.25 -4.00
N MET A 152 11.53 -2.29 -3.24
CA MET A 152 10.89 -1.00 -3.03
C MET A 152 10.80 -0.22 -4.35
N LEU A 153 11.87 -0.19 -5.15
CA LEU A 153 11.85 0.42 -6.47
C LEU A 153 10.80 -0.22 -7.39
N THR A 154 10.73 -1.56 -7.40
CA THR A 154 9.72 -2.32 -8.15
C THR A 154 8.30 -1.90 -7.77
N VAL A 155 8.02 -1.79 -6.46
CA VAL A 155 6.71 -1.36 -5.95
C VAL A 155 6.40 0.08 -6.37
N ARG A 156 7.37 1.00 -6.24
CA ARG A 156 7.18 2.41 -6.62
C ARG A 156 6.88 2.56 -8.10
N LEU A 157 7.71 2.00 -8.97
CA LEU A 157 7.49 2.06 -10.42
C LEU A 157 6.17 1.38 -10.82
N GLY A 158 5.93 0.17 -10.30
CA GLY A 158 4.71 -0.57 -10.57
C GLY A 158 3.45 0.19 -10.12
N SER A 159 3.48 0.86 -8.97
CA SER A 159 2.34 1.63 -8.46
C SER A 159 1.99 2.87 -9.30
N VAL A 160 2.94 3.38 -10.08
CA VAL A 160 2.70 4.52 -11.01
C VAL A 160 2.28 4.02 -12.39
N ILE A 161 3.00 3.03 -12.92
CA ILE A 161 2.79 2.54 -14.29
C ILE A 161 1.48 1.77 -14.41
N SER A 162 1.15 0.96 -13.39
CA SER A 162 0.00 0.05 -13.48
C SER A 162 -1.35 0.74 -13.60
N PRO A 163 -1.69 1.83 -12.86
CA PRO A 163 -2.99 2.47 -13.03
C PRO A 163 -3.07 3.25 -14.34
N MET A 164 -1.95 3.79 -14.84
CA MET A 164 -1.89 4.43 -16.16
C MET A 164 -2.19 3.41 -17.27
N LEU A 165 -1.55 2.24 -17.22
CA LEU A 165 -1.87 1.13 -18.14
C LEU A 165 -3.33 0.70 -17.98
N GLY A 166 -3.83 0.61 -16.75
CA GLY A 166 -5.22 0.23 -16.48
C GLY A 166 -6.23 1.18 -17.11
N GLY A 167 -6.00 2.49 -17.01
CA GLY A 167 -6.83 3.51 -17.67
C GLY A 167 -6.82 3.40 -19.20
N ILE A 168 -5.65 3.18 -19.81
CA ILE A 168 -5.52 2.98 -21.27
C ILE A 168 -6.28 1.72 -21.72
N LEU A 169 -6.11 0.61 -21.01
CA LEU A 169 -6.79 -0.64 -21.29
C LEU A 169 -8.31 -0.51 -21.12
N LEU A 170 -8.74 0.27 -20.13
CA LEU A 170 -10.16 0.55 -19.88
C LEU A 170 -10.75 1.41 -21.01
N ALA A 171 -9.99 2.34 -21.58
CA ALA A 171 -10.42 3.16 -22.71
C ALA A 171 -10.59 2.35 -24.01
N GLY A 172 -9.72 1.37 -24.26
CA GLY A 172 -9.74 0.56 -25.48
C GLY A 172 -10.67 -0.65 -25.42
N GLY A 173 -10.53 -1.48 -24.38
CA GLY A 173 -11.18 -2.79 -24.26
C GLY A 173 -12.06 -2.97 -23.03
N GLY A 174 -12.36 -1.88 -22.32
CA GLY A 174 -13.18 -1.90 -21.11
C GLY A 174 -12.53 -2.62 -19.93
N VAL A 175 -13.37 -2.97 -18.96
CA VAL A 175 -12.94 -3.62 -17.71
C VAL A 175 -12.49 -5.08 -17.93
N ALA A 176 -13.03 -5.77 -18.94
CA ALA A 176 -12.67 -7.15 -19.25
C ALA A 176 -11.19 -7.30 -19.67
N TRP A 177 -10.64 -6.36 -20.46
CA TRP A 177 -9.22 -6.37 -20.82
C TRP A 177 -8.31 -6.22 -19.61
N ASN A 178 -8.70 -5.40 -18.63
CA ASN A 178 -7.96 -5.26 -17.38
C ASN A 178 -7.94 -6.59 -16.60
N TYR A 179 -9.09 -7.26 -16.48
CA TYR A 179 -9.17 -8.55 -15.79
C TYR A 179 -8.43 -9.66 -16.52
N GLY A 180 -8.58 -9.76 -17.84
CA GLY A 180 -7.89 -10.76 -18.66
C GLY A 180 -6.37 -10.62 -18.59
N LEU A 181 -5.84 -9.40 -18.69
CA LEU A 181 -4.40 -9.15 -18.56
C LEU A 181 -3.90 -9.33 -17.13
N ALA A 182 -4.70 -8.97 -16.12
CA ALA A 182 -4.37 -9.25 -14.72
C ALA A 182 -4.29 -10.76 -14.44
N ALA A 183 -5.24 -11.54 -14.98
CA ALA A 183 -5.24 -12.99 -14.90
C ALA A 183 -4.01 -13.58 -15.60
N ALA A 184 -3.79 -13.22 -16.87
CA ALA A 184 -2.64 -13.68 -17.65
C ALA A 184 -1.32 -13.35 -16.96
N GLY A 185 -1.14 -12.10 -16.51
CA GLY A 185 0.04 -11.67 -15.77
C GLY A 185 0.25 -12.50 -14.50
N THR A 186 -0.81 -12.77 -13.75
CA THR A 186 -0.76 -13.58 -12.53
C THR A 186 -0.34 -15.02 -12.81
N PHE A 187 -0.88 -15.67 -13.84
CA PHE A 187 -0.44 -17.01 -14.24
C PHE A 187 1.00 -17.03 -14.77
N ILE A 188 1.40 -16.00 -15.54
CA ILE A 188 2.80 -15.85 -15.99
C ILE A 188 3.75 -15.78 -14.79
N THR A 189 3.34 -15.20 -13.65
CA THR A 189 4.17 -15.18 -12.44
C THR A 189 4.43 -16.57 -11.84
N LEU A 190 3.61 -17.58 -12.13
CA LEU A 190 3.85 -18.94 -11.65
C LEU A 190 5.09 -19.55 -12.30
N LEU A 191 5.37 -19.25 -13.57
CA LEU A 191 6.53 -19.79 -14.30
C LEU A 191 7.86 -19.54 -13.59
N PRO A 192 8.24 -18.28 -13.25
CA PRO A 192 9.46 -18.05 -12.48
C PRO A 192 9.36 -18.62 -11.06
N LEU A 193 8.19 -18.59 -10.39
CA LEU A 193 8.04 -19.09 -9.02
C LEU A 193 8.16 -20.61 -8.90
N LEU A 194 7.85 -21.36 -9.96
CA LEU A 194 8.06 -22.81 -10.03
C LEU A 194 9.55 -23.17 -9.96
N SER A 195 10.43 -22.30 -10.45
CA SER A 195 11.89 -22.47 -10.40
C SER A 195 12.50 -22.27 -8.99
N LEU A 196 11.72 -21.82 -8.01
CA LEU A 196 12.22 -21.61 -6.66
C LEU A 196 12.64 -22.92 -5.99
N PRO A 197 13.71 -22.92 -5.17
CA PRO A 197 14.05 -24.08 -4.35
C PRO A 197 12.96 -24.37 -3.33
N ALA A 198 13.01 -25.56 -2.72
CA ALA A 198 12.17 -25.88 -1.59
C ALA A 198 12.46 -24.91 -0.43
N LEU A 199 11.41 -24.38 0.19
CA LEU A 199 11.51 -23.39 1.26
C LEU A 199 10.80 -23.94 2.51
N PRO A 200 11.49 -24.82 3.28
CA PRO A 200 10.88 -25.47 4.43
C PRO A 200 10.49 -24.47 5.52
N PRO A 201 9.48 -24.81 6.34
CA PRO A 201 9.08 -24.00 7.47
C PRO A 201 10.22 -23.86 8.50
N PRO A 202 10.21 -22.78 9.31
CA PRO A 202 11.20 -22.58 10.36
C PRO A 202 11.08 -23.67 11.45
N PRO A 203 12.19 -24.08 12.09
CA PRO A 203 12.20 -25.18 13.06
C PRO A 203 11.54 -24.86 14.41
N GLN A 204 11.25 -23.59 14.70
CA GLN A 204 10.60 -23.19 15.96
C GLN A 204 9.22 -22.58 15.68
N PRO A 205 8.17 -22.96 16.46
CA PRO A 205 6.87 -22.31 16.41
C PRO A 205 7.03 -20.84 16.79
N ARG A 206 6.59 -19.94 15.92
CA ARG A 206 6.46 -18.51 16.27
C ARG A 206 5.22 -18.29 17.12
N GLU A 207 5.22 -17.21 17.91
CA GLU A 207 4.03 -16.73 18.60
C GLU A 207 2.87 -16.53 17.62
N HIS A 208 1.64 -16.78 18.08
CA HIS A 208 0.45 -16.59 17.25
C HIS A 208 0.35 -15.12 16.77
N PRO A 209 0.06 -14.86 15.48
CA PRO A 209 0.04 -13.50 14.93
C PRO A 209 -0.88 -12.53 15.68
N LEU A 210 -2.06 -13.00 16.10
CA LEU A 210 -3.00 -12.19 16.89
C LEU A 210 -2.42 -11.79 18.26
N THR A 211 -1.73 -12.70 18.95
CA THR A 211 -1.09 -12.40 20.23
C THR A 211 0.03 -11.37 20.05
N SER A 212 0.82 -11.50 18.98
CA SER A 212 1.84 -10.51 18.60
C SER A 212 1.24 -9.14 18.31
N LEU A 213 0.12 -9.07 17.59
CA LEU A 213 -0.59 -7.82 17.30
C LEU A 213 -1.15 -7.16 18.56
N VAL A 214 -1.80 -7.94 19.43
CA VAL A 214 -2.35 -7.43 20.70
C VAL A 214 -1.23 -6.88 21.58
N ALA A 215 -0.09 -7.58 21.69
CA ALA A 215 1.06 -7.10 22.43
C ALA A 215 1.66 -5.82 21.82
N GLY A 216 1.75 -5.74 20.49
CA GLY A 216 2.15 -4.51 19.78
C GLY A 216 1.21 -3.34 20.06
N PHE A 217 -0.11 -3.58 20.05
CA PHE A 217 -1.12 -2.57 20.32
C PHE A 217 -1.08 -2.07 21.77
N GLN A 218 -0.97 -2.98 22.74
CA GLN A 218 -0.79 -2.63 24.15
C GLN A 218 0.46 -1.78 24.37
N PHE A 219 1.54 -2.04 23.63
CA PHE A 219 2.74 -1.23 23.68
C PHE A 219 2.54 0.17 23.10
N LEU A 220 1.81 0.32 21.99
CA LEU A 220 1.46 1.65 21.45
C LEU A 220 0.68 2.49 22.47
N LEU A 221 -0.23 1.88 23.22
CA LEU A 221 -1.01 2.58 24.25
C LEU A 221 -0.14 3.03 25.44
N ARG A 222 0.94 2.30 25.74
CA ARG A 222 1.88 2.62 26.82
C ARG A 222 2.95 3.64 26.42
N SER A 223 3.26 3.72 25.12
CA SER A 223 4.26 4.65 24.58
C SER A 223 3.56 5.77 23.79
N PRO A 224 3.24 6.92 24.42
CA PRO A 224 2.50 8.01 23.77
C PRO A 224 3.17 8.53 22.49
N LEU A 225 4.50 8.53 22.44
CA LEU A 225 5.26 8.89 21.25
C LEU A 225 4.99 7.93 20.08
N ILE A 226 5.16 6.62 20.30
CA ILE A 226 5.01 5.62 19.23
C ILE A 226 3.52 5.44 18.86
N GLY A 227 2.62 5.52 19.84
CA GLY A 227 1.18 5.55 19.63
C GLY A 227 0.73 6.75 18.80
N GLY A 228 1.29 7.95 19.05
CA GLY A 228 1.03 9.14 18.24
C GLY A 228 1.52 9.01 16.80
N ILE A 229 2.70 8.41 16.59
CA ILE A 229 3.23 8.11 15.25
C ILE A 229 2.31 7.14 14.50
N ALA A 230 1.91 6.04 15.17
CA ALA A 230 1.01 5.05 14.60
C ALA A 230 -0.36 5.66 14.23
N LEU A 231 -0.93 6.50 15.10
CA LEU A 231 -2.18 7.21 14.84
C LEU A 231 -2.10 8.09 13.60
N LEU A 232 -1.03 8.88 13.44
CA LEU A 232 -0.82 9.70 12.25
C LEU A 232 -0.69 8.86 10.97
N GLY A 233 0.02 7.73 11.05
CA GLY A 233 0.09 6.74 9.97
C GLY A 233 -1.29 6.19 9.61
N GLY A 234 -2.10 5.83 10.62
CA GLY A 234 -3.47 5.36 10.44
C GLY A 234 -4.32 6.39 9.71
N LEU A 235 -4.30 7.65 10.15
CA LEU A 235 -5.04 8.73 9.50
C LEU A 235 -4.58 8.98 8.05
N LEU A 236 -3.27 8.93 7.76
CA LEU A 236 -2.77 9.03 6.40
C LEU A 236 -3.23 7.87 5.51
N THR A 237 -3.23 6.64 6.03
CA THR A 237 -3.72 5.48 5.28
C THR A 237 -5.21 5.60 4.98
N MET A 238 -6.01 6.04 5.94
CA MET A 238 -7.44 6.32 5.74
C MET A 238 -7.66 7.43 4.70
N ALA A 239 -6.85 8.49 4.73
CA ALA A 239 -6.93 9.58 3.75
C ALA A 239 -6.62 9.11 2.32
N SER A 240 -5.70 8.15 2.16
CA SER A 240 -5.35 7.58 0.85
C SER A 240 -6.49 6.77 0.19
N ALA A 241 -7.53 6.41 0.97
CA ALA A 241 -8.72 5.74 0.46
C ALA A 241 -9.64 6.66 -0.36
N VAL A 242 -9.31 7.96 -0.48
CA VAL A 242 -10.02 8.94 -1.36
C VAL A 242 -10.16 8.46 -2.81
N ARG A 243 -9.31 7.53 -3.25
CA ARG A 243 -9.42 6.87 -4.56
C ARG A 243 -10.75 6.18 -4.83
N VAL A 244 -11.48 5.76 -3.79
CA VAL A 244 -12.85 5.21 -3.91
C VAL A 244 -13.80 6.20 -4.60
N LEU A 245 -13.55 7.51 -4.45
CA LEU A 245 -14.39 8.56 -5.03
C LEU A 245 -13.98 8.93 -6.46
N TYR A 246 -12.83 8.46 -6.97
CA TYR A 246 -12.33 8.84 -8.30
C TYR A 246 -13.30 8.49 -9.44
N PRO A 247 -13.91 7.28 -9.48
CA PRO A 247 -14.86 6.96 -10.55
C PRO A 247 -16.09 7.88 -10.55
N ALA A 248 -16.57 8.28 -9.37
CA ALA A 248 -17.71 9.18 -9.26
C ALA A 248 -17.34 10.63 -9.64
N LEU A 249 -16.15 11.10 -9.23
CA LEU A 249 -15.62 12.42 -9.61
C LEU A 249 -15.32 12.51 -11.12
N ALA A 250 -14.90 11.39 -11.73
CA ALA A 250 -14.64 11.32 -13.16
C ALA A 250 -15.88 11.64 -14.01
N ILE A 251 -17.08 11.27 -13.54
CA ILE A 251 -18.34 11.63 -14.20
C ILE A 251 -18.55 13.15 -14.16
N ASN A 252 -18.34 13.78 -12.99
CA ASN A 252 -18.49 15.23 -12.82
C ASN A 252 -17.48 16.04 -13.63
N TRP A 253 -16.24 15.57 -13.74
CA TRP A 253 -15.19 16.20 -14.54
C TRP A 253 -15.17 15.77 -16.02
N HIS A 254 -16.15 14.96 -16.44
CA HIS A 254 -16.28 14.43 -17.81
C HIS A 254 -14.98 13.78 -18.32
N MET A 255 -14.35 13.00 -17.45
CA MET A 255 -13.05 12.40 -17.70
C MET A 255 -13.15 11.18 -18.61
N SER A 256 -12.13 10.97 -19.44
CA SER A 256 -11.95 9.71 -20.15
C SER A 256 -11.34 8.64 -19.25
N ALA A 257 -11.50 7.37 -19.62
CA ALA A 257 -10.91 6.23 -18.91
C ALA A 257 -9.39 6.34 -18.72
N THR A 258 -8.67 6.84 -19.74
CA THR A 258 -7.23 7.10 -19.65
C THR A 258 -6.90 8.14 -18.57
N GLN A 259 -7.70 9.21 -18.46
CA GLN A 259 -7.52 10.25 -17.45
C GLN A 259 -7.79 9.72 -16.03
N ILE A 260 -8.76 8.81 -15.87
CA ILE A 260 -8.99 8.12 -14.58
C ILE A 260 -7.72 7.35 -14.17
N GLY A 261 -7.08 6.62 -15.08
CA GLY A 261 -5.82 5.93 -14.81
C GLY A 261 -4.69 6.86 -14.35
N ILE A 262 -4.58 8.05 -14.96
CA ILE A 262 -3.63 9.10 -14.54
C ILE A 262 -3.96 9.58 -13.11
N LEU A 263 -5.23 9.74 -12.78
CA LEU A 263 -5.67 10.18 -11.45
C LEU A 263 -5.29 9.15 -10.37
N TYR A 264 -5.45 7.86 -10.64
CA TYR A 264 -4.99 6.79 -9.75
C TYR A 264 -3.47 6.74 -9.60
N ALA A 265 -2.72 7.13 -10.63
CA ALA A 265 -1.27 7.20 -10.59
C ALA A 265 -0.71 8.47 -9.91
N ALA A 266 -1.54 9.49 -9.66
CA ALA A 266 -1.10 10.76 -9.10
C ALA A 266 -0.49 10.64 -7.69
N ILE A 267 -1.17 9.95 -6.77
CA ILE A 267 -0.64 9.72 -5.40
C ILE A 267 0.66 8.91 -5.44
N PRO A 268 0.74 7.74 -6.12
CA PRO A 268 1.99 7.00 -6.29
C PRO A 268 3.14 7.82 -6.89
N LEU A 269 2.85 8.66 -7.91
CA LEU A 269 3.84 9.51 -8.57
C LEU A 269 4.41 10.53 -7.59
N GLY A 270 3.53 11.24 -6.87
CA GLY A 270 3.92 12.15 -5.80
C GLY A 270 4.76 11.46 -4.73
N ALA A 271 4.36 10.27 -4.30
CA ALA A 271 5.07 9.50 -3.30
C ALA A 271 6.47 9.05 -3.76
N ALA A 272 6.63 8.73 -5.04
CA ALA A 272 7.92 8.42 -5.63
C ALA A 272 8.85 9.65 -5.64
N LEU A 273 8.34 10.82 -6.05
CA LEU A 273 9.08 12.09 -5.98
C LEU A 273 9.44 12.47 -4.54
N GLY A 274 8.55 12.18 -3.60
CA GLY A 274 8.80 12.38 -2.18
C GLY A 274 9.90 11.53 -1.60
N ALA A 275 9.94 10.25 -1.96
CA ALA A 275 11.02 9.38 -1.54
C ALA A 275 12.38 9.91 -2.06
N LEU A 276 12.46 10.39 -3.30
CA LEU A 276 13.69 10.94 -3.88
C LEU A 276 14.16 12.25 -3.23
N THR A 277 13.23 13.12 -2.82
CA THR A 277 13.54 14.43 -2.21
C THR A 277 13.79 14.37 -0.70
N SER A 278 13.30 13.32 -0.04
CA SER A 278 13.31 13.18 1.43
C SER A 278 14.64 12.78 2.07
N GLY A 279 15.66 12.36 1.30
CA GLY A 279 16.89 11.73 1.83
C GLY A 279 17.67 12.56 2.86
N ARG A 280 17.55 13.89 2.86
CA ARG A 280 18.21 14.78 3.82
C ARG A 280 17.33 15.23 4.98
N LEU A 281 16.02 14.96 4.94
CA LEU A 281 15.07 15.45 5.95
C LEU A 281 15.12 14.64 7.25
N ALA A 282 15.48 13.36 7.18
CA ALA A 282 15.55 12.47 8.34
C ALA A 282 16.69 12.81 9.32
N GLN A 283 17.67 13.61 8.90
CA GLN A 283 18.82 14.04 9.71
C GLN A 283 18.64 15.45 10.32
N ARG A 284 17.46 16.06 10.18
CA ARG A 284 17.17 17.39 10.75
C ARG A 284 16.91 17.27 12.25
N GLU A 285 17.27 18.30 13.00
CA GLU A 285 17.18 18.33 14.47
C GLU A 285 15.79 18.03 15.06
N ARG A 286 14.71 18.24 14.29
CA ARG A 286 13.31 18.08 14.74
C ARG A 286 12.46 17.25 13.76
N PRO A 287 12.71 15.93 13.64
CA PRO A 287 11.97 15.09 12.69
C PRO A 287 10.48 14.98 13.01
N GLY A 288 10.08 15.02 14.29
CA GLY A 288 8.68 14.94 14.70
C GLY A 288 7.84 16.15 14.25
N LEU A 289 8.40 17.36 14.28
CA LEU A 289 7.71 18.56 13.79
C LEU A 289 7.51 18.52 12.26
N ILE A 290 8.53 18.09 11.52
CA ILE A 290 8.47 17.95 10.06
C ILE A 290 7.38 16.92 9.71
N MET A 291 7.35 15.78 10.41
CA MET A 291 6.34 14.74 10.21
C MET A 291 4.92 15.25 10.46
N LEU A 292 4.70 16.03 11.53
CA LEU A 292 3.39 16.65 11.79
C LEU A 292 3.01 17.65 10.71
N ALA A 293 3.92 18.55 10.34
CA ALA A 293 3.67 19.58 9.33
C ALA A 293 3.34 18.97 7.96
N THR A 294 4.09 17.94 7.53
CA THR A 294 3.82 17.25 6.27
C THR A 294 2.53 16.44 6.33
N THR A 295 2.18 15.85 7.47
CA THR A 295 0.90 15.14 7.64
C THR A 295 -0.30 16.09 7.54
N VAL A 296 -0.27 17.23 8.23
CA VAL A 296 -1.33 18.26 8.13
C VAL A 296 -1.40 18.82 6.71
N GLY A 297 -0.26 19.12 6.08
CA GLY A 297 -0.21 19.55 4.69
C GLY A 297 -0.78 18.52 3.71
N SER A 298 -0.61 17.22 4.01
CA SER A 298 -1.18 16.13 3.22
C SER A 298 -2.72 16.17 3.30
N PHE A 299 -3.28 16.27 4.51
CA PHE A 299 -4.73 16.38 4.70
C PHE A 299 -5.31 17.63 4.03
N PHE A 300 -4.59 18.74 4.09
CA PHE A 300 -4.99 19.97 3.40
C PHE A 300 -5.02 19.79 1.88
N ALA A 301 -4.03 19.10 1.30
CA ALA A 301 -4.01 18.79 -0.13
C ALA A 301 -5.21 17.92 -0.57
N ILE A 302 -5.63 16.95 0.26
CA ILE A 302 -6.85 16.17 0.01
C ILE A 302 -8.11 17.03 0.13
N GLY A 303 -8.19 17.91 1.13
CA GLY A 303 -9.33 18.81 1.29
C GLY A 303 -9.54 19.72 0.06
N LEU A 304 -8.42 20.22 -0.49
CA LEU A 304 -8.41 21.04 -1.70
C LEU A 304 -8.68 20.27 -2.98
N PHE A 305 -8.22 19.02 -3.09
CA PHE A 305 -8.32 18.19 -4.30
C PHE A 305 -9.73 18.21 -4.91
N ALA A 306 -10.75 17.99 -4.09
CA ALA A 306 -12.11 17.88 -4.55
C ALA A 306 -12.76 19.23 -4.89
N LEU A 307 -12.23 20.34 -4.39
CA LEU A 307 -12.68 21.70 -4.72
C LEU A 307 -12.16 22.19 -6.07
N MET A 308 -11.20 21.48 -6.68
CA MET A 308 -10.58 21.91 -7.91
C MET A 308 -11.57 21.85 -9.09
N PRO A 309 -11.68 22.91 -9.91
CA PRO A 309 -12.64 22.96 -11.01
C PRO A 309 -12.22 22.08 -12.20
N ILE A 310 -10.94 21.73 -12.30
CA ILE A 310 -10.36 20.96 -13.40
C ILE A 310 -9.62 19.76 -12.83
N TRP A 311 -9.79 18.59 -13.44
CA TRP A 311 -9.18 17.33 -13.01
C TRP A 311 -7.65 17.40 -12.91
N ILE A 312 -6.98 18.19 -13.76
CA ILE A 312 -5.51 18.36 -13.74
C ILE A 312 -5.07 19.00 -12.42
N ALA A 313 -5.77 20.06 -11.98
CA ALA A 313 -5.48 20.70 -10.70
C ALA A 313 -5.75 19.73 -9.54
N GLY A 314 -6.81 18.92 -9.64
CA GLY A 314 -7.07 17.83 -8.70
C GLY A 314 -5.92 16.80 -8.66
N ALA A 315 -5.45 16.33 -9.81
CA ALA A 315 -4.33 15.40 -9.91
C ALA A 315 -3.04 15.99 -9.30
N LEU A 316 -2.78 17.28 -9.46
CA LEU A 316 -1.65 17.96 -8.81
C LEU A 316 -1.81 17.99 -7.29
N CYS A 317 -3.00 18.24 -6.75
CA CYS A 317 -3.27 18.13 -5.31
C CYS A 317 -3.03 16.71 -4.78
N LEU A 318 -3.44 15.67 -5.53
CA LEU A 318 -3.19 14.28 -5.16
C LEU A 318 -1.70 13.92 -5.23
N ALA A 319 -0.96 14.44 -6.22
CA ALA A 319 0.48 14.29 -6.28
C ALA A 319 1.18 15.00 -5.10
N LEU A 320 0.70 16.18 -4.71
CA LEU A 320 1.19 16.88 -3.52
C LEU A 320 0.90 16.08 -2.24
N PHE A 321 -0.30 15.50 -2.12
CA PHE A 321 -0.62 14.57 -1.03
C PHE A 321 0.34 13.37 -1.00
N GLY A 322 0.58 12.74 -2.16
CA GLY A 322 1.54 11.64 -2.28
C GLY A 322 2.95 12.04 -1.85
N TRP A 323 3.40 13.23 -2.25
CA TRP A 323 4.71 13.75 -1.88
C TRP A 323 4.84 13.95 -0.37
N LEU A 324 3.93 14.70 0.24
CA LEU A 324 3.96 15.02 1.67
C LEU A 324 3.77 13.75 2.53
N SER A 325 2.87 12.86 2.14
CA SER A 325 2.64 11.59 2.83
C SER A 325 3.86 10.65 2.77
N ALA A 326 4.62 10.65 1.67
CA ALA A 326 5.86 9.87 1.59
C ALA A 326 6.95 10.41 2.52
N ILE A 327 7.11 11.74 2.63
CA ILE A 327 8.04 12.34 3.60
C ILE A 327 7.62 11.96 5.02
N SER A 328 6.33 12.10 5.34
CA SER A 328 5.81 11.73 6.66
C SER A 328 6.04 10.26 6.96
N SER A 329 5.70 9.37 6.02
CA SER A 329 5.86 7.90 6.18
C SER A 329 7.30 7.48 6.39
N LEU A 330 8.27 8.13 5.72
CA LEU A 330 9.69 7.87 5.94
C LEU A 330 10.10 8.23 7.37
N LEU A 331 9.71 9.41 7.85
CA LEU A 331 9.99 9.85 9.21
C LEU A 331 9.33 8.94 10.25
N GLN A 332 8.08 8.52 10.00
CA GLN A 332 7.38 7.57 10.87
C GLN A 332 8.13 6.23 10.93
N TYR A 333 8.54 5.69 9.79
CA TYR A 333 9.32 4.46 9.73
C TYR A 333 10.63 4.58 10.53
N THR A 334 11.41 5.65 10.31
CA THR A 334 12.66 5.86 11.04
C THR A 334 12.46 6.03 12.54
N LEU A 335 11.45 6.80 12.96
CA LEU A 335 11.17 7.01 14.38
C LEU A 335 10.69 5.73 15.05
N ILE A 336 9.84 4.94 14.40
CA ILE A 336 9.43 3.63 14.93
C ILE A 336 10.64 2.70 15.07
N GLN A 337 11.49 2.60 14.04
CA GLN A 337 12.64 1.70 14.07
C GLN A 337 13.69 2.10 15.10
N THR A 338 13.85 3.40 15.38
CA THR A 338 14.88 3.91 16.31
C THR A 338 14.39 4.00 17.76
N GLN A 339 13.10 4.23 17.99
CA GLN A 339 12.53 4.40 19.33
C GLN A 339 11.94 3.12 19.91
N THR A 340 11.72 2.09 19.08
CA THR A 340 11.15 0.82 19.53
C THR A 340 12.26 -0.14 19.97
N PRO A 341 12.16 -0.76 21.17
CA PRO A 341 13.07 -1.80 21.59
C PRO A 341 13.11 -2.98 20.61
N GLU A 342 14.30 -3.57 20.40
CA GLU A 342 14.52 -4.63 19.40
C GLU A 342 13.52 -5.80 19.54
N ALA A 343 13.22 -6.21 20.77
CA ALA A 343 12.26 -7.28 21.08
C ALA A 343 10.82 -6.99 20.62
N MET A 344 10.46 -5.73 20.41
CA MET A 344 9.11 -5.30 19.99
C MET A 344 9.04 -4.92 18.50
N LEU A 345 10.17 -4.76 17.81
CA LEU A 345 10.21 -4.29 16.42
C LEU A 345 9.39 -5.17 15.47
N GLY A 346 9.48 -6.50 15.60
CA GLY A 346 8.68 -7.42 14.78
C GLY A 346 7.17 -7.24 14.99
N ARG A 347 6.75 -7.06 16.25
CA ARG A 347 5.34 -6.86 16.63
C ARG A 347 4.80 -5.53 16.11
N ILE A 348 5.58 -4.46 16.20
CA ILE A 348 5.18 -3.13 15.70
C ILE A 348 5.14 -3.10 14.17
N ASN A 349 6.10 -3.74 13.47
CA ASN A 349 6.05 -3.83 12.01
C ASN A 349 4.86 -4.68 11.51
N GLY A 350 4.49 -5.73 12.24
CA GLY A 350 3.25 -6.49 12.01
C GLY A 350 2.01 -5.62 12.18
N LEU A 351 1.95 -4.84 13.25
CA LEU A 351 0.85 -3.90 13.51
C LEU A 351 0.77 -2.78 12.46
N TRP A 352 1.92 -2.28 12.00
CA TRP A 352 2.00 -1.30 10.91
C TRP A 352 1.42 -1.86 9.60
N THR A 353 1.72 -3.12 9.29
CA THR A 353 1.17 -3.79 8.10
C THR A 353 -0.34 -3.97 8.23
N ALA A 354 -0.80 -4.41 9.40
CA ALA A 354 -2.23 -4.52 9.71
C ALA A 354 -2.95 -3.16 9.64
N GLN A 355 -2.32 -2.10 10.14
CA GLN A 355 -2.82 -0.73 10.09
C GLN A 355 -2.99 -0.24 8.64
N ASN A 356 -2.03 -0.51 7.75
CA ASN A 356 -2.14 -0.09 6.36
C ASN A 356 -3.34 -0.74 5.65
N VAL A 357 -3.58 -2.04 5.90
CA VAL A 357 -4.71 -2.77 5.30
C VAL A 357 -6.04 -2.31 5.91
N THR A 358 -6.09 -2.23 7.24
CA THR A 358 -7.33 -1.90 7.96
C THR A 358 -7.69 -0.42 7.81
N GLY A 359 -6.70 0.47 7.85
CA GLY A 359 -6.89 1.92 7.66
C GLY A 359 -7.40 2.24 6.26
N ASP A 360 -6.89 1.57 5.24
CA ASP A 360 -7.42 1.68 3.88
C ASP A 360 -8.88 1.19 3.77
N ALA A 361 -9.20 0.04 4.38
CA ALA A 361 -10.55 -0.52 4.40
C ALA A 361 -11.56 0.36 5.15
N ILE A 362 -11.19 0.90 6.32
CA ILE A 362 -12.02 1.81 7.11
C ILE A 362 -12.18 3.14 6.37
N GLY A 363 -11.10 3.68 5.80
CA GLY A 363 -11.14 4.90 5.00
C GLY A 363 -12.09 4.76 3.81
N ALA A 364 -12.05 3.62 3.13
CA ALA A 364 -12.95 3.31 2.02
C ALA A 364 -14.42 3.24 2.45
N ALA A 365 -14.72 2.62 3.59
CA ALA A 365 -16.08 2.54 4.13
C ALA A 365 -16.62 3.93 4.48
N LEU A 366 -15.82 4.74 5.17
CA LEU A 366 -16.20 6.10 5.59
C LEU A 366 -16.42 7.01 4.38
N LEU A 367 -15.47 7.02 3.43
CA LEU A 367 -15.56 7.88 2.24
C LEU A 367 -16.66 7.43 1.29
N GLY A 368 -16.82 6.12 1.09
CA GLY A 368 -17.93 5.57 0.31
C GLY A 368 -19.30 5.87 0.93
N GLY A 369 -19.41 5.76 2.26
CA GLY A 369 -20.63 6.10 3.00
C GLY A 369 -20.96 7.59 2.95
N LEU A 370 -19.98 8.46 3.19
CA LEU A 370 -20.16 9.91 3.04
C LEU A 370 -20.57 10.27 1.60
N GLY A 371 -19.93 9.65 0.61
CA GLY A 371 -20.25 9.83 -0.81
C GLY A 371 -21.65 9.38 -1.22
N ALA A 372 -22.36 8.62 -0.38
CA ALA A 372 -23.74 8.20 -0.63
C ALA A 372 -24.76 9.23 -0.11
N VAL A 373 -24.38 9.99 0.92
CA VAL A 373 -25.24 10.99 1.57
C VAL A 373 -24.95 12.40 1.02
N MET A 374 -23.71 12.66 0.65
CA MET A 374 -23.24 13.93 0.13
C MET A 374 -22.67 13.76 -1.28
N THR A 375 -22.43 14.86 -1.98
CA THR A 375 -21.76 14.78 -3.29
C THR A 375 -20.33 14.23 -3.14
N PRO A 376 -19.76 13.56 -4.15
CA PRO A 376 -18.38 13.08 -4.08
C PRO A 376 -17.37 14.18 -3.75
N VAL A 377 -17.62 15.39 -4.27
CA VAL A 377 -16.80 16.59 -4.00
C VAL A 377 -16.86 16.97 -2.52
N THR A 378 -18.07 17.15 -1.98
CA THR A 378 -18.24 17.55 -0.58
C THR A 378 -17.73 16.49 0.38
N SER A 379 -17.91 15.20 0.07
CA SER A 379 -17.40 14.08 0.87
C SER A 379 -15.88 14.09 0.97
N ALA A 380 -15.18 14.23 -0.17
CA ALA A 380 -13.73 14.31 -0.20
C ALA A 380 -13.21 15.56 0.52
N SER A 381 -13.81 16.73 0.30
CA SER A 381 -13.38 17.96 0.98
C SER A 381 -13.64 17.93 2.48
N VAL A 382 -14.83 17.52 2.93
CA VAL A 382 -15.17 17.41 4.36
C VAL A 382 -14.21 16.44 5.05
N SER A 383 -14.00 15.26 4.47
CA SER A 383 -13.05 14.29 5.06
C SER A 383 -11.63 14.86 5.17
N GLY A 384 -11.13 15.55 4.14
CA GLY A 384 -9.82 16.20 4.16
C GLY A 384 -9.71 17.28 5.24
N PHE A 385 -10.68 18.18 5.32
CA PHE A 385 -10.68 19.25 6.33
C PHE A 385 -10.93 18.75 7.75
N THR A 386 -11.75 17.71 7.94
CA THR A 386 -11.88 17.02 9.23
C THR A 386 -10.54 16.42 9.65
N LEU A 387 -9.81 15.79 8.74
CA LEU A 387 -8.46 15.29 9.02
C LEU A 387 -7.45 16.42 9.31
N VAL A 388 -7.58 17.58 8.66
CA VAL A 388 -6.78 18.78 9.02
C VAL A 388 -7.10 19.23 10.45
N ALA A 389 -8.37 19.30 10.84
CA ALA A 389 -8.77 19.70 12.19
C ALA A 389 -8.24 18.71 13.24
N VAL A 390 -8.42 17.40 13.00
CA VAL A 390 -7.87 16.34 13.86
C VAL A 390 -6.34 16.42 13.89
N GLY A 391 -5.69 16.60 12.75
CA GLY A 391 -4.25 16.76 12.64
C GLY A 391 -3.72 17.98 13.41
N GLY A 392 -4.46 19.10 13.38
CA GLY A 392 -4.15 20.31 14.15
C GLY A 392 -4.28 20.10 15.66
N VAL A 393 -5.34 19.42 16.10
CA VAL A 393 -5.52 19.02 17.51
C VAL A 393 -4.40 18.08 17.95
N LEU A 394 -4.06 17.08 17.14
CA LEU A 394 -2.93 16.17 17.41
C LEU A 394 -1.60 16.90 17.43
N MET A 395 -1.43 17.90 16.56
CA MET A 395 -0.27 18.76 16.60
C MET A 395 -0.16 19.40 17.99
N LEU A 396 -1.25 19.99 18.51
CA LEU A 396 -1.28 20.63 19.83
C LEU A 396 -1.10 19.64 21.00
N ALA A 397 -1.71 18.46 20.91
CA ALA A 397 -1.71 17.45 21.96
C ALA A 397 -0.39 16.67 22.06
N LEU A 398 0.28 16.39 20.93
CA LEU A 398 1.51 15.61 20.88
C LEU A 398 2.75 16.48 21.14
N ASN A 399 2.79 17.09 22.32
CA ASN A 399 3.86 18.01 22.71
C ASN A 399 5.23 17.29 22.81
N GLU A 400 5.23 16.01 23.19
CA GLU A 400 6.43 15.16 23.20
C GLU A 400 7.01 14.98 21.80
N LEU A 401 6.15 14.73 20.80
CA LEU A 401 6.56 14.56 19.42
C LEU A 401 7.07 15.87 18.80
N ARG A 402 6.44 17.01 19.16
CA ARG A 402 6.89 18.35 18.76
C ARG A 402 8.26 18.71 19.33
N ARG A 403 8.52 18.32 20.58
CA ARG A 403 9.78 18.63 21.29
C ARG A 403 10.85 17.57 21.05
N PHE A 404 10.52 16.46 20.41
CA PHE A 404 11.47 15.41 20.10
C PHE A 404 12.62 15.96 19.24
N ARG A 405 13.82 15.92 19.83
CA ARG A 405 15.07 16.21 19.15
C ARG A 405 15.83 14.90 18.98
N GLN A 406 16.34 14.65 17.78
CA GLN A 406 17.30 13.58 17.60
C GLN A 406 18.54 13.91 18.44
N PRO A 407 19.06 12.99 19.28
CA PRO A 407 20.36 13.18 19.86
C PRO A 407 21.39 13.32 18.73
N PRO A 408 22.38 14.23 18.85
CA PRO A 408 23.41 14.39 17.84
C PRO A 408 24.12 13.04 17.63
N PRO A 409 24.53 12.70 16.40
CA PRO A 409 25.27 11.48 16.15
C PRO A 409 26.50 11.46 17.06
N SER A 410 26.62 10.42 17.88
CA SER A 410 27.76 10.23 18.78
C SER A 410 29.03 10.19 17.95
N VAL A 411 29.88 11.20 18.10
CA VAL A 411 31.24 11.23 17.56
C VAL A 411 32.10 10.33 18.45
N GLU A 412 31.93 9.02 18.35
CA GLU A 412 32.81 8.05 19.02
C GLU A 412 33.10 6.89 18.07
N ALA A 413 34.16 7.04 17.27
CA ALA A 413 35.11 6.00 16.85
C ALA A 413 36.06 6.55 15.75
N CYS A 414 36.78 7.63 16.06
CA CYS A 414 38.03 7.99 15.37
C CYS A 414 39.07 8.40 16.42
N GLU A 415 39.21 7.61 17.49
CA GLU A 415 40.35 7.64 18.40
C GLU A 415 40.44 6.26 19.05
N ASN A 416 41.15 5.36 18.35
CA ASN A 416 42.13 4.39 18.88
C ASN A 416 42.65 3.51 17.74
#